data_AF-A0A535FC69-F1
#
_entry.id   AF-A0A535FC69-F1
#
_cell.length_a   1.000
_cell.length_b   1.000
_cell.length_c   1.000
_cell.angle_alpha   90.00
_cell.angle_beta   90.00
_cell.angle_gamma   90.00
#
_symmetry.space_group_name_H-M   'P 1'
#
loop_
_entity.id
_entity.type
_entity.pdbx_description
1 polymer ?
#
loop_
_entity_poly.entity_id
_entity_poly.type
_entity_poly.pdbx_seq_one_letter_code
_entity_poly.pdbx_strand_id
1 'polypeptide(L)'
;MRSLAILDSTLREGEQFTSAFFTFEQRLKIARLLDAVGVEFIEVPSPAVSPEMRRTVQALCEIGLSAHVVAHVRCVEADVRAALDTSVFGLNLFYGTSAELRTY
;
A
#
# COMPACT_ATOMS: atom_id res chain seq x y z
N MET A 1 14.20 25.80 2.55
CA MET A 1 14.69 24.45 2.19
C MET A 1 13.52 23.65 1.64
N ARG A 2 13.70 22.83 0.60
CA ARG A 2 12.68 21.89 0.15
C ARG A 2 12.71 20.64 1.04
N SER A 3 11.54 20.16 1.46
CA SER A 3 11.37 18.89 2.16
C SER A 3 11.19 17.77 1.14
N LEU A 4 11.81 16.62 1.40
CA LEU A 4 11.66 15.37 0.65
C LEU A 4 10.99 14.36 1.59
N ALA A 5 10.14 13.51 1.02
CA ALA A 5 9.54 12.38 1.72
C ALA A 5 9.75 11.10 0.91
N ILE A 6 9.88 9.98 1.60
CA ILE A 6 10.04 8.64 1.04
C ILE A 6 8.72 7.89 1.15
N LEU A 7 8.30 7.31 0.02
CA LEU A 7 7.25 6.31 -0.05
C LEU A 7 7.92 4.97 -0.34
N ASP A 8 7.97 4.10 0.67
CA ASP A 8 8.46 2.74 0.50
C ASP A 8 7.34 1.84 -0.05
N SER A 9 7.64 1.05 -1.07
CA SER A 9 6.68 0.15 -1.73
C SER A 9 7.07 -1.33 -1.59
N THR A 10 7.86 -1.68 -0.57
CA THR A 10 8.27 -3.08 -0.31
C THR A 10 7.06 -3.99 -0.09
N LEU A 11 6.03 -3.49 0.62
CA LEU A 11 4.80 -4.25 0.89
C LEU A 11 3.79 -4.24 -0.27
N ARG A 12 4.06 -3.51 -1.37
CA ARG A 12 3.22 -3.48 -2.57
C ARG A 12 3.99 -3.99 -3.78
N GLU A 13 4.93 -3.21 -4.30
CA GLU A 13 5.73 -3.57 -5.47
C GLU A 13 6.67 -4.74 -5.15
N GLY A 14 7.26 -4.75 -3.95
CA GLY A 14 8.18 -5.81 -3.53
C GLY A 14 7.53 -7.21 -3.53
N GLU A 15 6.23 -7.31 -3.27
CA GLU A 15 5.47 -8.57 -3.31
C GLU A 15 5.15 -9.06 -4.73
N GLN A 16 5.36 -8.25 -5.76
CA GLN A 16 5.24 -8.70 -7.16
C GLN A 16 6.45 -9.50 -7.63
N PHE A 17 7.53 -9.53 -6.84
CA PHE A 17 8.71 -10.31 -7.16
C PHE A 17 8.46 -11.81 -6.94
N THR A 18 8.88 -12.65 -7.89
CA THR A 18 8.58 -14.09 -7.92
C THR A 18 8.94 -14.85 -6.65
N SER A 19 9.93 -14.39 -5.88
CA SER A 19 10.36 -15.02 -4.63
C SER A 19 9.93 -14.30 -3.36
N ALA A 20 9.07 -13.27 -3.46
CA ALA A 20 8.63 -12.47 -2.33
C ALA A 20 7.20 -12.85 -1.93
N PHE A 21 7.10 -13.76 -0.95
CA PHE A 21 5.82 -14.12 -0.32
C PHE A 21 5.92 -13.82 1.17
N PHE A 22 5.46 -12.64 1.58
CA PHE A 22 5.41 -12.31 2.99
C PHE A 22 4.21 -12.98 3.65
N THR A 23 4.40 -13.51 4.84
CA THR A 23 3.30 -13.88 5.73
C THR A 23 2.72 -12.62 6.38
N PHE A 24 1.52 -12.72 6.96
CA PHE A 24 0.92 -11.62 7.74
C PHE A 24 1.89 -11.03 8.78
N GLU A 25 2.51 -11.89 9.60
CA GLU A 25 3.48 -11.47 10.62
C GLU A 25 4.74 -10.80 10.02
N GLN A 26 5.21 -11.32 8.88
CA GLN A 26 6.35 -10.70 8.18
C GLN A 26 6.01 -9.30 7.67
N ARG A 27 4.79 -9.07 7.17
CA ARG A 27 4.36 -7.73 6.74
C ARG A 27 4.33 -6.75 7.90
N LEU A 28 3.77 -7.14 9.05
CA LEU A 28 3.78 -6.29 10.25
C LEU A 28 5.21 -5.99 10.71
N LYS A 29 6.09 -7.00 10.69
CA LYS A 29 7.50 -6.82 11.06
C LYS A 29 8.22 -5.87 10.09
N ILE A 30 8.03 -6.02 8.78
CA ILE A 30 8.62 -5.15 7.77
C ILE A 30 8.13 -3.72 7.95
N ALA A 31 6.83 -3.51 8.17
CA ALA A 31 6.27 -2.18 8.38
C ALA A 31 6.87 -1.48 9.60
N ARG A 32 7.06 -2.19 10.72
CA ARG A 32 7.76 -1.64 11.91
C ARG A 32 9.22 -1.31 11.63
N LEU A 33 9.91 -2.11 10.81
CA LEU A 33 11.30 -1.84 10.42
C LEU A 33 11.39 -0.61 9.51
N LEU A 34 10.49 -0.46 8.55
CA LEU A 34 10.40 0.72 7.68
C LEU A 34 10.10 1.98 8.51
N ASP A 35 9.17 1.89 9.45
CA ASP A 35 8.85 2.98 10.39
C ASP A 35 10.06 3.37 11.25
N ALA A 36 10.82 2.38 11.75
CA ALA A 36 12.05 2.62 12.51
C ALA A 36 13.17 3.25 11.67
N VAL A 37 13.22 3.00 10.37
CA VAL A 37 14.11 3.68 9.42
C VAL A 37 13.68 5.15 9.22
N GLY A 38 12.40 5.46 9.46
CA GLY A 38 11.86 6.81 9.40
C GLY A 38 11.29 7.20 8.03
N VAL A 39 10.79 6.25 7.25
CA VAL A 39 10.07 6.57 6.00
C VAL A 39 8.75 7.26 6.31
N GLU A 40 8.37 8.25 5.50
CA GLU A 40 7.12 8.99 5.73
C GLU A 40 5.88 8.21 5.29
N PHE A 41 6.01 7.38 4.25
CA PHE A 41 4.89 6.61 3.71
C PHE A 41 5.26 5.15 3.46
N ILE A 42 4.30 4.27 3.72
CA ILE A 42 4.37 2.85 3.38
C ILE A 42 3.21 2.55 2.44
N GLU A 43 3.52 2.16 1.20
CA GLU A 43 2.51 1.76 0.21
C GLU A 43 2.14 0.29 0.38
N VAL A 44 0.83 0.02 0.41
CA VAL A 44 0.24 -1.31 0.51
C VAL A 44 -0.67 -1.59 -0.69
N PRO A 45 -0.93 -2.87 -1.02
CA PRO A 45 -1.87 -3.22 -2.08
C PRO A 45 -3.29 -2.74 -1.74
N SER A 46 -4.15 -2.65 -2.77
CA SER A 46 -5.56 -2.39 -2.55
C SER A 46 -6.17 -3.45 -1.62
N PRO A 47 -6.93 -3.06 -0.59
CA PRO A 47 -7.67 -4.02 0.24
C PRO A 47 -8.77 -4.75 -0.52
N ALA A 48 -9.10 -4.32 -1.75
CA ALA A 48 -10.01 -5.03 -2.64
C ALA A 48 -9.42 -6.33 -3.23
N VAL A 49 -8.11 -6.55 -3.12
CA VAL A 49 -7.43 -7.73 -3.68
C VAL A 49 -7.96 -9.04 -3.08
N SER A 50 -8.09 -9.10 -1.76
CA SER A 50 -8.62 -10.29 -1.07
C SER A 50 -9.04 -9.98 0.37
N PRO A 51 -9.87 -10.82 1.02
CA PRO A 51 -10.19 -10.68 2.44
C PRO A 51 -8.97 -10.76 3.36
N GLU A 52 -7.95 -11.52 2.98
CA GLU A 52 -6.68 -11.59 3.73
C GLU A 52 -5.89 -10.28 3.60
N MET A 53 -5.82 -9.72 2.39
CA MET A 53 -5.15 -8.44 2.18
C MET A 53 -5.87 -7.32 2.92
N ARG A 54 -7.22 -7.29 2.90
CA ARG A 54 -8.00 -6.34 3.69
C ARG A 54 -7.66 -6.40 5.18
N ARG A 55 -7.60 -7.61 5.77
CA ARG A 55 -7.21 -7.79 7.18
C ARG A 55 -5.79 -7.31 7.46
N THR A 56 -4.88 -7.54 6.52
CA THR A 56 -3.49 -7.08 6.59
C THR A 56 -3.41 -5.56 6.59
N VAL A 57 -4.09 -4.89 5.65
CA VAL A 57 -4.11 -3.43 5.56
C VAL A 57 -4.69 -2.81 6.83
N GLN A 58 -5.79 -3.36 7.36
CA GLN A 58 -6.38 -2.91 8.62
C GLN A 58 -5.39 -3.03 9.79
N ALA A 59 -4.75 -4.19 9.94
CA ALA A 59 -3.75 -4.40 10.98
C ALA A 59 -2.58 -3.41 10.85
N LEU A 60 -2.06 -3.19 9.64
CA LEU A 60 -0.98 -2.23 9.37
C LEU A 60 -1.34 -0.80 9.78
N CYS A 61 -2.61 -0.40 9.64
CA CYS A 61 -3.06 0.92 10.10
C CYS A 61 -3.17 1.01 11.64
N GLU A 62 -3.38 -0.12 12.33
CA GLU A 62 -3.65 -0.19 13.77
C GLU A 62 -2.41 -0.45 14.63
N ILE A 63 -1.28 -0.88 14.04
CA ILE A 63 -0.06 -1.24 14.79
C ILE A 63 0.75 -0.05 15.36
N GLY A 64 0.26 1.18 15.20
CA GLY A 64 0.82 2.39 15.81
C GLY A 64 2.11 2.89 15.17
N LEU A 65 2.18 2.88 13.83
CA LEU A 65 3.32 3.43 13.09
C LEU A 65 3.30 4.97 13.11
N SER A 66 4.48 5.58 13.01
CA SER A 66 4.61 7.01 12.73
C SER A 66 4.41 7.31 11.23
N ALA A 67 4.84 6.39 10.37
CA ALA A 67 4.66 6.44 8.93
C ALA A 67 3.18 6.36 8.53
N HIS A 68 2.82 7.06 7.47
CA HIS A 68 1.48 7.01 6.89
C HIS A 68 1.32 5.80 5.96
N VAL A 69 0.35 4.94 6.25
CA VAL A 69 -0.01 3.82 5.37
C VAL A 69 -0.90 4.33 4.24
N VAL A 70 -0.52 4.09 2.99
CA VAL A 70 -1.26 4.51 1.78
C VAL A 70 -1.58 3.32 0.89
N ALA A 71 -2.82 3.26 0.38
CA ALA A 71 -3.27 2.15 -0.46
C ALA A 71 -3.08 2.45 -1.95
N HIS A 72 -2.55 1.49 -2.70
CA HIS A 72 -2.47 1.54 -4.16
C HIS A 72 -3.78 1.05 -4.80
N VAL A 73 -4.54 1.95 -5.43
CA VAL A 73 -5.96 1.73 -5.75
C VAL A 73 -6.25 2.04 -7.22
N ARG A 74 -6.99 1.17 -7.89
CA ARG A 74 -7.45 1.40 -9.28
C ARG A 74 -8.52 2.49 -9.31
N CYS A 75 -8.68 3.16 -10.45
CA CYS A 75 -9.80 4.08 -10.69
C CYS A 75 -11.16 3.37 -10.89
N VAL A 76 -11.55 2.54 -9.93
CA VAL A 76 -12.82 1.79 -9.87
C VAL A 76 -13.50 2.10 -8.55
N GLU A 77 -14.76 2.51 -8.58
CA GLU A 77 -15.48 2.97 -7.38
C GLU A 77 -15.50 1.92 -6.26
N ALA A 78 -15.67 0.64 -6.60
CA ALA A 78 -15.65 -0.45 -5.63
C ALA A 78 -14.30 -0.57 -4.91
N ASP A 79 -13.18 -0.42 -5.63
CA ASP A 79 -11.83 -0.46 -5.05
C ASP A 79 -11.59 0.75 -4.14
N VAL A 80 -12.05 1.93 -4.56
CA VAL A 80 -11.98 3.16 -3.76
C VAL A 80 -12.78 3.02 -2.47
N ARG A 81 -14.03 2.56 -2.54
CA ARG A 81 -14.86 2.28 -1.37
C ARG A 81 -14.18 1.26 -0.45
N ALA A 82 -13.65 0.18 -1.01
CA ALA A 82 -12.97 -0.84 -0.21
C ALA A 82 -11.75 -0.31 0.55
N ALA A 83 -11.03 0.67 0.00
CA ALA A 83 -9.93 1.36 0.67
C ALA A 83 -10.42 2.36 1.72
N LEU A 84 -11.48 3.13 1.43
CA LEU A 84 -12.10 4.05 2.39
C LEU A 84 -12.73 3.35 3.59
N ASP A 85 -13.13 2.07 3.45
CA ASP A 85 -13.57 1.22 4.55
C ASP A 85 -12.43 0.80 5.51
N THR A 86 -11.21 1.28 5.28
CA THR A 86 -10.03 1.05 6.12
C THR A 86 -9.45 2.37 6.61
N SER A 87 -8.57 2.33 7.60
CA SER A 87 -7.95 3.51 8.21
C SER A 87 -6.69 3.99 7.48
N VAL A 88 -6.55 3.69 6.17
CA VAL A 88 -5.41 4.17 5.39
C VAL A 88 -5.42 5.69 5.32
N PHE A 89 -4.23 6.30 5.38
CA PHE A 89 -4.07 7.74 5.36
C PHE A 89 -4.43 8.35 4.01
N GLY A 90 -4.18 7.63 2.92
CA GLY A 90 -4.38 8.11 1.57
C GLY A 90 -4.51 7.01 0.54
N LEU A 91 -5.02 7.39 -0.64
CA LEU A 91 -5.20 6.51 -1.78
C LEU A 91 -4.31 7.01 -2.92
N ASN A 92 -3.43 6.14 -3.41
CA ASN A 92 -2.66 6.36 -4.63
C ASN A 92 -3.46 5.79 -5.81
N LEU A 93 -4.17 6.67 -6.54
CA LEU A 93 -4.98 6.29 -7.69
C LEU A 93 -4.14 6.22 -8.96
N PHE A 94 -4.24 5.10 -9.68
CA PHE A 94 -3.51 4.91 -10.93
C PHE A 94 -4.43 4.52 -12.10
N TYR A 95 -4.03 4.96 -13.29
CA TYR A 95 -4.64 4.58 -14.55
C TYR A 95 -3.61 4.66 -15.67
N GLY A 96 -3.74 3.80 -16.69
CA GLY A 96 -2.82 3.75 -17.81
C GLY A 96 -3.10 4.87 -18.82
N THR A 97 -2.08 5.67 -19.11
CA THR A 97 -2.14 6.74 -20.13
C THR A 97 -1.15 6.52 -21.27
N SER A 98 -0.56 5.34 -21.39
CA SER A 98 0.30 5.03 -22.54
C SER A 98 -0.53 4.91 -23.83
N ALA A 99 0.09 5.09 -24.99
CA ALA A 99 -0.61 4.99 -26.26
C ALA A 99 -1.14 3.56 -26.50
N GLU A 100 -0.36 2.56 -26.09
CA GLU A 100 -0.67 1.15 -26.21
C GLU A 100 -1.94 0.81 -25.43
N LEU A 101 -2.03 1.24 -24.16
CA LEU A 101 -3.19 0.99 -23.31
C LEU A 101 -4.46 1.75 -23.72
N ARG A 102 -4.35 2.80 -24.53
CA ARG A 102 -5.50 3.54 -25.07
C ARG A 102 -6.05 2.99 -26.39
N THR A 103 -5.31 2.09 -27.03
CA THR A 103 -5.66 1.57 -28.36
C THR A 103 -6.44 0.25 -28.28
N TYR A 104 -6.47 -0.37 -27.09
CA TYR A 104 -7.35 -1.49 -26.74
C TYR A 104 -8.58 -0.99 -25.98
#